data_AF-T0S5I1-F1
#
_entry.id   AF-T0S5I1-F1
#
_cell.length_a   1.000
_cell.length_b   1.000
_cell.length_c   1.000
_cell.angle_alpha   90.00
_cell.angle_beta   90.00
_cell.angle_gamma   90.00
#
_symmetry.space_group_name_H-M   'P 1'
#
loop_
_entity.id
_entity.type
_entity.pdbx_description
1 polymer ?
#
loop_
_entity_poly.entity_id
_entity_poly.type
_entity_poly.pdbx_seq_one_letter_code
_entity_poly.pdbx_strand_id
1 'polypeptide(L)'
;MKNLLLKVASKEAIDKKVEKVFEILFGQDSPERLYFEEEDKAYIVDTGNDDVRTEGMSYGMMIALQLDKPEIFSRLWKWVKSYMTLPTGHENEGYFIWSCGLDGHPNSDGPAPDGEEYFAAA
;
A
#
# COMPACT_ATOMS: atom_id res chain seq x y z
N MET A 1 15.50 -5.44 16.55
CA MET A 1 15.87 -4.03 16.29
C MET A 1 15.87 -3.23 17.59
N LYS A 2 16.66 -2.15 17.68
CA LYS A 2 16.66 -1.23 18.82
C LYS A 2 15.51 -0.23 18.69
N ASN A 3 14.61 -0.17 19.67
CA ASN A 3 13.54 0.84 19.69
C ASN A 3 14.07 2.17 20.23
N LEU A 4 14.23 3.16 19.34
CA LEU A 4 14.78 4.48 19.67
C LEU A 4 13.78 5.37 20.42
N LEU A 5 12.47 5.11 20.30
CA LEU A 5 11.41 5.92 20.93
C LEU A 5 11.34 5.71 22.45
N LEU A 6 11.89 4.60 22.97
CA LEU A 6 11.99 4.35 24.42
C LEU A 6 12.83 5.41 25.17
N LYS A 7 13.58 6.25 24.46
CA LYS A 7 14.28 7.40 25.04
C LYS A 7 13.36 8.55 25.43
N VAL A 8 12.15 8.61 24.86
CA VAL A 8 11.24 9.77 24.96
C VAL A 8 9.80 9.39 25.34
N ALA A 9 9.44 8.10 25.35
CA ALA A 9 8.11 7.62 25.73
C ALA A 9 8.14 6.19 26.30
N SER A 10 7.10 5.81 27.06
CA SER A 10 6.93 4.43 27.53
C SER A 10 6.58 3.49 26.37
N LYS A 11 6.90 2.19 26.52
CA LYS A 11 6.54 1.18 25.52
C LYS A 11 5.04 1.18 25.22
N GLU A 12 4.21 1.23 26.26
CA GLU A 12 2.75 1.25 26.13
C GLU A 12 2.26 2.46 25.32
N ALA A 13 2.80 3.66 25.57
CA ALA A 13 2.43 4.85 24.82
C ALA A 13 2.85 4.76 23.34
N ILE A 14 3.99 4.13 23.06
CA ILE A 14 4.50 3.91 21.70
C ILE A 14 3.59 2.94 20.96
N ASP A 15 3.33 1.77 21.54
CA ASP A 15 2.51 0.73 20.91
C ASP A 15 1.09 1.26 20.63
N LYS A 16 0.49 1.95 21.60
CA LYS A 16 -0.81 2.61 21.43
C LYS A 16 -0.80 3.68 20.33
N LYS A 17 0.31 4.40 20.16
CA LYS A 17 0.44 5.40 19.09
C LYS A 17 0.54 4.74 17.72
N VAL A 18 1.30 3.65 17.59
CA VAL A 18 1.41 2.89 16.34
C VAL A 18 0.05 2.31 15.95
N GLU A 19 -0.64 1.64 16.88
CA GLU A 19 -1.97 1.09 16.65
C GLU A 19 -2.97 2.18 16.26
N LYS A 20 -2.99 3.31 16.99
CA LYS A 20 -3.87 4.43 16.66
C LYS A 20 -3.63 4.97 15.25
N VAL A 21 -2.37 5.13 14.83
CA VAL A 21 -2.05 5.63 13.49
C VAL A 21 -2.46 4.62 12.42
N PHE A 22 -2.27 3.32 12.68
CA PHE A 22 -2.75 2.28 11.78
C PHE A 22 -4.28 2.35 11.61
N GLU A 23 -5.05 2.44 12.69
CA GLU A 23 -6.51 2.56 12.62
C GLU A 23 -6.97 3.85 11.91
N ILE A 24 -6.23 4.95 12.05
CA ILE A 24 -6.51 6.20 11.32
C ILE A 24 -6.34 6.01 9.81
N LEU A 25 -5.27 5.33 9.38
CA LEU A 25 -4.92 5.22 7.96
C LEU A 25 -5.61 4.03 7.26
N PHE A 26 -5.88 2.94 7.99
CA PHE A 26 -6.42 1.68 7.45
C PHE A 26 -7.82 1.33 7.94
N GLY A 27 -8.30 1.94 9.03
CA GLY A 27 -9.62 1.68 9.56
C GLY A 27 -10.71 2.18 8.61
N GLN A 28 -11.68 1.32 8.30
CA GLN A 28 -12.72 1.64 7.32
C GLN A 28 -13.65 2.77 7.78
N ASP A 29 -13.79 3.01 9.08
CA ASP A 29 -14.62 4.11 9.60
C ASP A 29 -13.85 5.45 9.73
N SER A 30 -12.56 5.47 9.40
CA SER A 30 -11.73 6.69 9.54
C SER A 30 -11.93 7.66 8.36
N PRO A 31 -12.22 8.95 8.61
CA PRO A 31 -12.29 9.97 7.55
C PRO A 31 -10.91 10.35 6.99
N GLU A 32 -9.83 9.93 7.65
CA GLU A 32 -8.43 10.17 7.24
C GLU A 32 -7.81 8.91 6.60
N ARG A 33 -8.62 7.88 6.31
CA ARG A 33 -8.13 6.62 5.75
C ARG A 33 -7.56 6.82 4.35
N LEU A 34 -6.53 6.03 4.05
CA LEU A 34 -5.92 5.92 2.73
C LEU A 34 -6.20 4.55 2.09
N TYR A 35 -6.55 3.54 2.90
CA TYR A 35 -6.84 2.18 2.47
C TYR A 35 -8.35 1.94 2.32
N PHE A 36 -8.74 1.45 1.15
CA PHE A 36 -10.13 1.24 0.76
C PHE A 36 -10.34 -0.21 0.36
N GLU A 37 -11.32 -0.86 0.97
CA GLU A 37 -11.65 -2.26 0.67
C GLU A 37 -12.68 -2.37 -0.45
N GLU A 38 -12.46 -3.37 -1.31
CA GLU A 38 -13.44 -3.93 -2.23
C GLU A 38 -13.81 -5.35 -1.77
N GLU A 39 -14.56 -6.13 -2.56
CA GLU A 39 -14.96 -7.50 -2.21
C GLU A 39 -13.79 -8.35 -1.69
N ASP A 40 -12.80 -8.60 -2.54
CA ASP A 40 -11.65 -9.47 -2.24
C ASP A 40 -10.28 -8.80 -2.44
N LYS A 41 -10.30 -7.50 -2.71
CA LYS A 41 -9.14 -6.63 -2.99
C LYS A 41 -9.20 -5.39 -2.11
N ALA A 42 -8.13 -4.60 -2.15
CA ALA A 42 -8.10 -3.28 -1.57
C ALA A 42 -7.00 -2.45 -2.25
N TYR A 43 -7.09 -1.12 -2.14
CA TYR A 43 -6.10 -0.21 -2.70
C TYR A 43 -5.77 0.93 -1.73
N ILE A 44 -4.62 1.56 -1.97
CA ILE A 44 -4.19 2.79 -1.30
C ILE A 44 -4.42 3.96 -2.25
N VAL A 45 -5.16 4.96 -1.80
CA VAL A 45 -5.48 6.17 -2.58
C VAL A 45 -4.44 7.24 -2.35
N ASP A 46 -3.87 7.77 -3.43
CA ASP A 46 -3.26 9.10 -3.41
C ASP A 46 -4.39 10.14 -3.45
N THR A 47 -4.79 10.62 -2.27
CA THR A 47 -5.91 11.55 -2.12
C THR A 47 -5.66 12.92 -2.76
N GLY A 48 -4.40 13.25 -3.11
CA GLY A 48 -4.07 14.50 -3.79
C GLY A 48 -4.30 14.44 -5.29
N ASN A 49 -4.24 13.23 -5.88
CA ASN A 49 -4.35 13.00 -7.32
C ASN A 49 -5.59 12.17 -7.72
N ASP A 50 -6.29 11.59 -6.74
CA ASP A 50 -7.44 10.70 -6.95
C ASP A 50 -7.10 9.47 -7.81
N ASP A 51 -5.92 8.90 -7.58
CA ASP A 51 -5.39 7.72 -8.27
C ASP A 51 -4.77 6.69 -7.30
N VAL A 52 -4.47 5.51 -7.82
CA VAL A 52 -3.79 4.41 -7.12
C VAL A 52 -2.42 4.23 -7.76
N ARG A 53 -1.37 4.32 -6.94
CA ARG A 53 0.03 4.29 -7.39
C ARG A 53 0.81 3.10 -6.86
N THR A 54 1.75 2.59 -7.64
CA THR A 54 2.65 1.50 -7.20
C THR A 54 3.40 1.87 -5.93
N GLU A 55 3.79 3.14 -5.78
CA GLU A 55 4.37 3.69 -4.54
C GLU A 55 3.44 3.41 -3.34
N GLY A 56 2.22 3.97 -3.34
CA GLY A 56 1.27 3.83 -2.24
C GLY A 56 0.90 2.37 -1.96
N MET A 57 0.70 1.57 -3.01
CA MET A 57 0.39 0.14 -2.89
C MET A 57 1.53 -0.64 -2.23
N SER A 58 2.76 -0.43 -2.68
CA SER A 58 3.93 -1.11 -2.14
C SER A 58 4.25 -0.68 -0.69
N TYR A 59 4.05 0.60 -0.35
CA TYR A 59 4.13 1.09 1.03
C TYR A 59 3.07 0.45 1.92
N GLY A 60 1.83 0.35 1.43
CA GLY A 60 0.74 -0.33 2.15
C GLY A 60 1.08 -1.80 2.45
N MET A 61 1.66 -2.51 1.48
CA MET A 61 2.11 -3.89 1.65
C MET A 61 3.24 -4.01 2.68
N MET A 62 4.24 -3.13 2.62
CA MET A 62 5.32 -3.11 3.61
C MET A 62 4.80 -2.83 5.02
N ILE A 63 3.86 -1.89 5.19
CA ILE A 63 3.21 -1.62 6.48
C ILE A 63 2.45 -2.86 6.97
N ALA A 64 1.69 -3.52 6.08
CA ALA A 64 0.94 -4.72 6.42
C ALA A 64 1.87 -5.88 6.85
N LEU A 65 3.00 -6.07 6.17
CA LEU A 65 4.01 -7.07 6.57
C LEU A 65 4.60 -6.75 7.95
N GLN A 66 5.08 -5.51 8.16
CA GLN A 66 5.76 -5.11 9.41
C GLN A 66 4.84 -5.17 10.63
N LEU A 67 3.52 -5.04 10.43
CA LEU A 67 2.49 -5.07 11.48
C LEU A 67 1.72 -6.40 11.56
N ASP A 68 2.18 -7.44 10.86
CA ASP A 68 1.56 -8.78 10.86
C ASP A 68 0.07 -8.75 10.47
N LYS A 69 -0.23 -8.12 9.33
CA LYS A 69 -1.59 -7.96 8.77
C LYS A 69 -1.75 -8.72 7.44
N PRO A 70 -1.76 -10.06 7.44
CA PRO A 70 -1.70 -10.88 6.22
C PRO A 70 -2.91 -10.71 5.28
N GLU A 71 -4.10 -10.42 5.81
CA GLU A 71 -5.31 -10.19 4.99
C GLU A 71 -5.21 -8.89 4.19
N ILE A 72 -4.76 -7.81 4.83
CA ILE A 72 -4.55 -6.51 4.16
C ILE A 72 -3.47 -6.64 3.10
N PHE A 73 -2.35 -7.30 3.42
CA PHE A 73 -1.30 -7.59 2.44
C PHE A 73 -1.86 -8.32 1.22
N SER A 74 -2.62 -9.38 1.45
CA SER A 74 -3.20 -10.21 0.38
C SER A 74 -4.17 -9.42 -0.50
N ARG A 75 -5.01 -8.57 0.10
CA ARG A 75 -5.97 -7.71 -0.63
C ARG A 75 -5.27 -6.68 -1.50
N LEU A 76 -4.25 -5.99 -0.96
CA LEU A 76 -3.43 -5.04 -1.71
C LEU A 76 -2.73 -5.72 -2.89
N TRP A 77 -2.08 -6.86 -2.64
CA TRP A 77 -1.37 -7.58 -3.69
C TRP A 77 -2.30 -8.08 -4.80
N LYS A 78 -3.48 -8.59 -4.44
CA LYS A 78 -4.49 -8.97 -5.44
C LYS A 78 -4.89 -7.79 -6.32
N TRP A 79 -5.02 -6.58 -5.78
CA TRP A 79 -5.33 -5.39 -6.57
C TRP A 79 -4.20 -5.07 -7.56
N VAL A 80 -2.95 -5.03 -7.08
CA VAL A 80 -1.74 -4.84 -7.92
C VAL A 80 -1.69 -5.86 -9.06
N LYS A 81 -1.90 -7.15 -8.75
CA LYS A 81 -1.90 -8.21 -9.76
C LYS A 81 -3.05 -8.12 -10.74
N SER A 82 -4.20 -7.60 -10.32
CA SER A 82 -5.39 -7.50 -11.17
C SER A 82 -5.32 -6.32 -12.13
N TYR A 83 -4.80 -5.17 -11.70
CA TYR A 83 -4.92 -3.92 -12.44
C TYR A 83 -3.59 -3.31 -12.87
N MET A 84 -2.51 -3.54 -12.12
CA MET A 84 -1.23 -2.87 -12.39
C MET A 84 -0.25 -3.72 -13.17
N THR A 85 -0.49 -5.01 -13.44
CA THR A 85 0.53 -5.80 -14.16
C THR A 85 0.62 -5.36 -15.63
N LEU A 86 1.81 -4.96 -16.08
CA LEU A 86 2.03 -4.66 -17.49
C LEU A 86 1.81 -5.91 -18.36
N PRO A 87 1.16 -5.78 -19.53
CA PRO A 87 0.77 -6.93 -20.34
C PRO A 87 1.97 -7.61 -20.98
N THR A 88 1.85 -8.92 -21.24
CA THR A 88 2.84 -9.68 -22.01
C THR A 88 3.07 -9.07 -23.39
N GLY A 89 4.34 -8.95 -23.79
CA GLY A 89 4.77 -8.30 -25.02
C GLY A 89 5.01 -6.79 -24.90
N HIS A 90 4.77 -6.19 -23.73
CA HIS A 90 5.14 -4.80 -23.45
C HIS A 90 6.67 -4.66 -23.30
N GLU A 91 7.25 -3.50 -23.65
CA GLU A 91 8.71 -3.28 -23.52
C GLU A 91 9.21 -3.36 -22.07
N ASN A 92 8.30 -3.09 -21.13
CA ASN A 92 8.48 -3.17 -19.68
C ASN A 92 7.77 -4.40 -19.07
N GLU A 93 7.58 -5.48 -19.84
CA GLU A 93 6.98 -6.73 -19.33
C GLU A 93 7.69 -7.22 -18.06
N GLY A 94 6.89 -7.60 -17.06
CA GLY A 94 7.38 -8.02 -15.74
C GLY A 94 7.31 -6.93 -14.66
N TYR A 95 7.09 -5.67 -15.05
CA TYR A 95 6.87 -4.56 -14.12
C TYR A 95 5.39 -4.20 -13.93
N PHE A 96 5.13 -3.15 -13.14
CA PHE A 96 3.78 -2.67 -12.84
C PHE A 96 3.52 -1.28 -13.45
N ILE A 97 2.29 -1.03 -13.89
CA ILE A 97 1.76 0.27 -14.30
C ILE A 97 1.76 1.18 -13.08
N TRP A 98 2.51 2.29 -13.13
CA TRP A 98 2.78 3.09 -11.95
C TRP A 98 1.56 3.85 -11.40
N SER A 99 0.58 4.18 -12.25
CA SER A 99 -0.67 4.84 -11.87
C SER A 99 -1.89 4.27 -12.61
N CYS A 100 -2.94 3.99 -11.83
CA CYS A 100 -4.27 3.57 -12.26
C CYS A 100 -5.34 4.45 -11.58
N GLY A 101 -6.51 4.61 -12.19
CA GLY A 101 -7.69 5.15 -11.52
C GLY A 101 -8.18 4.23 -10.40
N LEU A 102 -9.08 4.73 -9.55
CA LEU A 102 -9.65 3.97 -8.44
C LEU A 102 -10.44 2.72 -8.89
N ASP A 103 -10.91 2.72 -10.14
CA ASP A 103 -11.57 1.58 -10.79
C ASP A 103 -10.60 0.60 -11.48
N GLY A 104 -9.29 0.85 -11.38
CA GLY A 104 -8.24 0.05 -11.97
C GLY A 104 -7.92 0.38 -13.43
N HIS A 105 -8.57 1.36 -14.06
CA HIS A 105 -8.21 1.78 -15.41
C HIS A 105 -6.80 2.39 -15.43
N PRO A 106 -5.89 2.01 -16.34
CA PRO A 106 -4.53 2.54 -16.35
C PRO A 106 -4.50 4.02 -16.75
N ASN A 107 -3.81 4.84 -15.96
CA ASN A 107 -3.49 6.24 -16.29
C ASN A 107 -2.13 6.37 -17.01
N SER A 108 -1.38 5.28 -17.08
CA SER A 108 -0.01 5.22 -17.57
C SER A 108 0.30 3.87 -18.22
N ASP A 109 1.43 3.78 -18.92
CA ASP A 109 1.93 2.58 -19.59
C ASP A 109 3.35 2.17 -19.14
N GLY A 110 3.90 2.83 -18.12
CA GLY A 110 5.25 2.60 -17.61
C GLY A 110 5.30 2.28 -16.11
N PRO A 111 6.47 1.84 -15.59
CA PRO A 111 6.69 1.58 -14.17
C PRO A 111 7.31 2.75 -13.41
N ALA A 112 7.34 2.63 -12.08
CA ALA A 112 8.00 3.56 -11.15
C ALA A 112 8.85 2.76 -10.14
N PRO A 113 10.18 2.64 -10.35
CA PRO A 113 11.05 1.64 -9.71
C PRO A 113 11.04 1.58 -8.18
N ASP A 114 10.71 2.68 -7.51
CA ASP A 114 10.50 2.75 -6.06
C ASP A 114 9.35 1.83 -5.60
N GLY A 115 8.29 1.72 -6.40
CA GLY A 115 7.23 0.74 -6.17
C GLY A 115 7.71 -0.70 -6.33
N GLU A 116 8.47 -0.99 -7.40
CA GLU A 116 9.03 -2.33 -7.64
C GLU A 116 9.93 -2.82 -6.50
N GLU A 117 10.83 -1.98 -5.99
CA GLU A 117 11.74 -2.39 -4.91
C GLU A 117 11.02 -2.65 -3.59
N TYR A 118 9.97 -1.88 -3.28
CA TYR A 118 9.15 -2.11 -2.08
C TYR A 118 8.25 -3.34 -2.23
N PHE A 119 7.69 -3.60 -3.42
CA PHE A 119 6.97 -4.85 -3.67
C PHE A 119 7.86 -6.07 -3.52
N ALA A 120 9.12 -5.99 -3.94
CA ALA A 120 10.07 -7.10 -3.80
C ALA A 120 10.50 -7.33 -2.34
N ALA A 121 10.53 -6.28 -1.52
CA ALA A 121 10.93 -6.33 -0.12
C ALA A 121 9.80 -6.73 0.84
N ALA A 122 8.54 -6.48 0.46
CA ALA A 122 7.33 -6.76 1.24
C ALA A 122 6.83 -8.20 1.02
#